data_AF-E4V3C2-F1
#
_entry.id   AF-E4V3C2-F1
#
_cell.length_a   1.000
_cell.length_b   1.000
_cell.length_c   1.000
_cell.angle_alpha   90.00
_cell.angle_beta   90.00
_cell.angle_gamma   90.00
#
_symmetry.space_group_name_H-M   'P 1'
#
loop_
_entity.id
_entity.type
_entity.pdbx_description
1 polymer ?
#
loop_
_entity_poly.entity_id
_entity_poly.type
_entity_poly.pdbx_seq_one_letter_code
_entity_poly.pdbx_strand_id
1 'polypeptide(L)'
;MVLELHVWGPAFGLPSIDPQCLATIAYFSLAIGPNNGGPDEWVLVADSDPGRVPTHELPALWTGSRWISRYRNIIHYLKQFSEGKWDLDGWMGEKERADCIVFSSFIESYGQPLIDLSLYVSSENYYAITSPAYGSLLQWPNQWILPPQLRAMAKTRTEHLGLSYLDLDAAEEKQKEQQDGRQTPSASSQIPKSLATKPRDTISGLLSKTSQQSRIRLDGLTETFVSPLEELRNGKGYLLTEDTPCSLDCLALGYLSLALVPETPSAWLREGVHKYSPRLVQYFEQMQLKCYGGKVESVDTGRAAATLPWQESEPATIAGIGLRIAESLADAIPIVRDLRASLRMQQLSKAASGEQEQKATMAIAQFMRREAIVSTLTVVTGLGMFAWYAVAGMNLQFPDSTQVQDENGDDSEAAEQGAVEETSSSPFGEAGKVLGI
;
A
#
# COMPACT_ATOMS: atom_id res chain seq x y z
N MET A 1 -33.39 -3.30 -12.40
CA MET A 1 -32.28 -2.39 -12.06
C MET A 1 -31.05 -3.24 -12.02
N VAL A 2 -30.00 -2.87 -12.75
CA VAL A 2 -28.76 -3.66 -12.82
C VAL A 2 -27.86 -3.22 -11.66
N LEU A 3 -27.31 -4.17 -10.92
CA LEU A 3 -26.34 -3.92 -9.85
C LEU A 3 -24.93 -3.83 -10.44
N GLU A 4 -24.24 -2.71 -10.22
CA GLU A 4 -22.88 -2.52 -10.72
C GLU A 4 -21.88 -2.76 -9.58
N LEU A 5 -21.06 -3.79 -9.72
CA LEU A 5 -20.02 -4.14 -8.77
C LEU A 5 -18.67 -3.62 -9.28
N HIS A 6 -18.13 -2.62 -8.59
CA HIS A 6 -16.84 -2.03 -8.86
C HIS A 6 -15.75 -2.75 -8.06
N VAL A 7 -14.76 -3.29 -8.78
CA VAL A 7 -13.65 -4.08 -8.21
C VAL A 7 -12.30 -3.61 -8.73
N TRP A 8 -11.25 -4.08 -8.08
CA TRP A 8 -9.92 -4.05 -8.69
C TRP A 8 -9.88 -4.95 -9.92
N GLY A 9 -9.14 -4.53 -10.95
CA GLY A 9 -9.05 -5.30 -12.18
C GLY A 9 -8.33 -6.66 -12.04
N PRO A 10 -8.42 -7.50 -13.08
CA PRO A 10 -7.93 -8.88 -13.05
C PRO A 10 -6.40 -9.00 -13.07
N ALA A 11 -5.86 -9.84 -12.20
CA ALA A 11 -4.43 -10.11 -12.07
C ALA A 11 -4.16 -11.57 -11.74
N PHE A 12 -2.97 -12.07 -12.07
CA PHE A 12 -2.51 -13.43 -11.74
C PHE A 12 -3.41 -14.57 -12.26
N GLY A 13 -4.24 -14.32 -13.28
CA GLY A 13 -5.24 -15.29 -13.75
C GLY A 13 -6.53 -15.31 -12.93
N LEU A 14 -6.71 -14.37 -12.01
CA LEU A 14 -7.88 -14.16 -11.16
C LEU A 14 -8.67 -12.91 -11.58
N PRO A 15 -9.98 -12.84 -11.29
CA PRO A 15 -10.82 -11.67 -11.60
C PRO A 15 -10.40 -10.36 -10.91
N SER A 16 -9.63 -10.41 -9.82
CA SER A 16 -9.20 -9.24 -9.05
C SER A 16 -7.90 -9.51 -8.30
N ILE A 17 -7.12 -8.46 -8.01
CA ILE A 17 -5.90 -8.50 -7.18
C ILE A 17 -6.18 -8.43 -5.66
N ASP A 18 -7.37 -7.97 -5.26
CA ASP A 18 -7.75 -7.81 -3.85
C ASP A 18 -8.61 -8.98 -3.34
N PRO A 19 -8.37 -9.51 -2.12
CA PRO A 19 -9.08 -10.66 -1.59
C PRO A 19 -10.56 -10.40 -1.34
N GLN A 20 -10.93 -9.19 -0.88
CA GLN A 20 -12.33 -8.86 -0.60
C GLN A 20 -13.14 -8.68 -1.88
N CYS A 21 -12.53 -8.10 -2.91
CA CYS A 21 -13.11 -8.04 -4.24
C CYS A 21 -13.36 -9.43 -4.81
N LEU A 22 -12.37 -10.33 -4.73
CA LEU A 22 -12.53 -11.73 -5.14
C LEU A 22 -13.68 -12.42 -4.38
N ALA A 23 -13.71 -12.28 -3.06
CA ALA A 23 -14.79 -12.82 -2.24
C ALA A 23 -16.17 -12.29 -2.66
N THR A 24 -16.26 -11.00 -2.98
CA THR A 24 -17.52 -10.39 -3.43
C THR A 24 -17.94 -10.95 -4.79
N ILE A 25 -17.01 -11.07 -5.74
CA ILE A 25 -17.29 -11.66 -7.06
C ILE A 25 -17.79 -13.10 -6.91
N ALA A 26 -17.16 -13.89 -6.03
CA ALA A 26 -17.60 -15.26 -5.74
C ALA A 26 -19.00 -15.30 -5.10
N TYR A 27 -19.30 -14.36 -4.20
CA TYR A 27 -20.65 -14.26 -3.62
C TYR A 27 -21.70 -13.96 -4.68
N PHE A 28 -21.44 -12.99 -5.57
CA PHE A 28 -22.35 -12.63 -6.66
C PHE A 28 -22.53 -13.78 -7.65
N SER A 29 -21.46 -14.50 -8.01
CA SER A 29 -21.55 -15.64 -8.93
C SER A 29 -22.31 -16.83 -8.35
N LEU A 30 -22.35 -17.00 -7.03
CA LEU A 30 -23.12 -18.05 -6.36
C LEU A 30 -24.57 -17.64 -6.08
N ALA A 31 -24.80 -16.41 -5.63
CA ALA A 31 -26.12 -15.91 -5.23
C ALA A 31 -26.96 -15.42 -6.41
N ILE A 32 -26.34 -14.74 -7.38
CA ILE A 32 -27.00 -14.08 -8.53
C ILE A 32 -26.52 -14.72 -9.86
N GLY A 33 -25.75 -15.80 -9.78
CA GLY A 33 -25.23 -16.48 -10.96
C GLY A 33 -26.31 -17.07 -11.85
N PRO A 34 -25.92 -17.56 -13.05
CA PRO A 34 -26.82 -18.00 -14.11
C PRO A 34 -27.79 -19.14 -13.71
N ASN A 35 -27.56 -19.79 -12.57
CA ASN A 35 -28.41 -20.86 -12.04
C ASN A 35 -29.51 -20.36 -11.07
N ASN A 36 -29.33 -19.19 -10.45
CA ASN A 36 -30.21 -18.67 -9.38
C ASN A 36 -30.79 -17.27 -9.68
N GLY A 37 -30.17 -16.48 -10.55
CA GLY A 37 -30.60 -15.16 -11.00
C GLY A 37 -30.53 -15.01 -12.52
N GLY A 38 -31.22 -14.00 -13.06
CA GLY A 38 -31.14 -13.69 -14.50
C GLY A 38 -29.77 -13.10 -14.88
N PRO A 39 -29.22 -13.40 -16.07
CA PRO A 39 -27.90 -12.91 -16.51
C PRO A 39 -27.79 -11.36 -16.61
N ASP A 40 -28.91 -10.64 -16.51
CA ASP A 40 -28.98 -9.17 -16.62
C ASP A 40 -29.16 -8.45 -15.27
N GLU A 41 -29.06 -9.15 -14.14
CA GLU A 41 -29.29 -8.54 -12.81
C GLU A 41 -28.07 -7.82 -12.22
N TRP A 42 -26.86 -8.21 -12.63
CA TRP A 42 -25.62 -7.62 -12.13
C TRP A 42 -24.52 -7.58 -13.18
N VAL A 43 -23.61 -6.61 -13.01
CA VAL A 43 -22.51 -6.34 -13.92
C VAL A 43 -21.24 -6.03 -13.13
N LEU A 44 -20.10 -6.49 -13.64
CA LEU A 44 -18.78 -6.34 -13.03
C LEU A 44 -17.98 -5.26 -13.76
N VAL A 45 -17.58 -4.22 -13.04
CA VAL A 45 -16.80 -3.09 -13.58
C VAL A 45 -15.39 -3.08 -12.99
N ALA A 46 -14.38 -3.18 -13.86
CA ALA A 46 -12.97 -3.05 -13.50
C ALA A 46 -12.56 -1.57 -13.47
N ASP A 47 -12.93 -0.86 -12.42
CA ASP A 47 -12.61 0.57 -12.30
C ASP A 47 -11.15 0.82 -11.90
N SER A 48 -10.56 -0.07 -11.09
CA SER A 48 -9.17 -0.02 -10.59
C SER A 48 -8.72 1.30 -9.92
N ASP A 49 -9.55 2.35 -9.87
CA ASP A 49 -9.35 3.60 -9.15
C ASP A 49 -10.29 3.67 -7.94
N PRO A 50 -9.78 3.53 -6.71
CA PRO A 50 -10.61 3.62 -5.51
C PRO A 50 -11.23 5.01 -5.35
N GLY A 51 -10.64 6.07 -5.91
CA GLY A 51 -11.15 7.42 -5.71
C GLY A 51 -12.39 7.77 -6.55
N ARG A 52 -12.81 6.92 -7.50
CA ARG A 52 -14.12 7.08 -8.16
C ARG A 52 -15.26 6.82 -7.19
N VAL A 53 -15.01 5.94 -6.22
CA VAL A 53 -15.95 5.60 -5.18
C VAL A 53 -15.81 6.62 -4.04
N PRO A 54 -16.91 7.20 -3.53
CA PRO A 54 -16.85 8.18 -2.44
C PRO A 54 -16.24 7.63 -1.15
N THR A 55 -16.25 6.31 -0.97
CA THR A 55 -15.67 5.62 0.19
C THR A 55 -14.16 5.38 0.06
N HIS A 56 -13.56 5.61 -1.11
CA HIS A 56 -12.13 5.33 -1.39
C HIS A 56 -11.70 3.89 -1.09
N GLU A 57 -12.65 2.95 -1.09
CA GLU A 57 -12.42 1.53 -0.78
C GLU A 57 -13.15 0.68 -1.81
N LEU A 58 -12.44 -0.27 -2.40
CA LEU A 58 -12.98 -1.35 -3.23
C LEU A 58 -12.91 -2.66 -2.42
N PRO A 59 -13.91 -3.55 -2.49
CA PRO A 59 -15.05 -3.56 -3.43
C PRO A 59 -16.14 -2.55 -3.07
N ALA A 60 -16.84 -2.05 -4.10
CA ALA A 60 -17.96 -1.14 -3.96
C ALA A 60 -19.13 -1.51 -4.89
N LEU A 61 -20.35 -1.48 -4.36
CA LEU A 61 -21.58 -1.73 -5.09
C LEU A 61 -22.31 -0.41 -5.37
N TRP A 62 -22.71 -0.22 -6.62
CA TRP A 62 -23.56 0.86 -7.07
C TRP A 62 -24.95 0.32 -7.43
N THR A 63 -25.99 0.88 -6.80
CA THR A 63 -27.41 0.53 -7.07
C THR A 63 -28.13 1.63 -7.84
N GLY A 64 -27.42 2.46 -8.63
CA GLY A 64 -27.99 3.60 -9.35
C GLY A 64 -28.30 4.84 -8.48
N SER A 65 -28.29 4.70 -7.15
CA SER A 65 -28.62 5.79 -6.21
C SER A 65 -27.68 5.90 -5.02
N ARG A 66 -27.06 4.80 -4.60
CA ARG A 66 -26.18 4.74 -3.43
C ARG A 66 -24.95 3.88 -3.70
N TRP A 67 -23.88 4.25 -3.01
CA TRP A 67 -22.63 3.52 -2.94
C TRP A 67 -22.55 2.74 -1.63
N ILE A 68 -22.16 1.47 -1.71
CA ILE A 68 -21.98 0.60 -0.54
C ILE A 68 -20.63 -0.10 -0.71
N SER A 69 -19.70 0.15 0.21
CA SER A 69 -18.36 -0.46 0.18
C SER A 69 -18.17 -1.50 1.27
N ARG A 70 -17.14 -2.33 1.09
CA ARG A 70 -16.74 -3.48 1.93
C ARG A 70 -17.62 -4.70 1.75
N TYR A 71 -16.99 -5.86 1.73
CA TYR A 71 -17.61 -7.17 1.55
C TYR A 71 -18.84 -7.39 2.46
N ARG A 72 -18.68 -7.24 3.78
CA ARG A 72 -19.73 -7.51 4.77
C ARG A 72 -20.96 -6.61 4.58
N ASN A 73 -20.73 -5.33 4.28
CA ASN A 73 -21.80 -4.36 4.07
C ASN A 73 -22.56 -4.64 2.77
N ILE A 74 -21.83 -4.99 1.71
CA ILE A 74 -22.42 -5.37 0.42
C ILE A 74 -23.32 -6.60 0.62
N ILE A 75 -22.85 -7.63 1.31
CA ILE A 75 -23.67 -8.83 1.58
C ILE A 75 -24.90 -8.48 2.42
N HIS A 76 -24.72 -7.76 3.52
CA HIS A 76 -25.85 -7.36 4.38
C HIS A 76 -26.91 -6.59 3.57
N TYR A 77 -26.44 -5.71 2.69
CA TYR A 77 -27.30 -4.97 1.79
C TYR A 77 -28.05 -5.87 0.80
N LEU A 78 -27.38 -6.82 0.15
CA LEU A 78 -28.02 -7.75 -0.79
C LEU A 78 -29.11 -8.59 -0.12
N LYS A 79 -28.89 -9.00 1.13
CA LYS A 79 -29.92 -9.70 1.93
C LYS A 79 -31.16 -8.84 2.13
N GLN A 80 -30.97 -7.57 2.49
CA GLN A 80 -32.07 -6.62 2.69
C GLN A 80 -32.77 -6.26 1.36
N PHE A 81 -32.01 -6.08 0.29
CA PHE A 81 -32.53 -5.66 -1.01
C PHE A 81 -33.37 -6.74 -1.71
N SER A 82 -33.00 -8.01 -1.53
CA SER A 82 -33.65 -9.15 -2.20
C SER A 82 -34.73 -9.84 -1.38
N GLU A 83 -35.12 -9.28 -0.22
CA GLU A 83 -36.01 -9.92 0.76
C GLU A 83 -35.56 -11.35 1.13
N GLY A 84 -34.24 -11.58 1.16
CA GLY A 84 -33.62 -12.87 1.49
C GLY A 84 -33.46 -13.86 0.32
N LYS A 85 -33.85 -13.50 -0.92
CA LYS A 85 -33.65 -14.40 -2.08
C LYS A 85 -32.18 -14.63 -2.43
N TRP A 86 -31.34 -13.63 -2.24
CA TRP A 86 -29.89 -13.71 -2.49
C TRP A 86 -29.09 -13.94 -1.21
N ASP A 87 -29.69 -14.57 -0.20
CA ASP A 87 -29.01 -14.92 1.05
C ASP A 87 -28.45 -16.34 0.99
N LEU A 88 -27.12 -16.46 0.86
CA LEU A 88 -26.43 -17.75 0.94
C LEU A 88 -26.45 -18.35 2.36
N ASP A 89 -26.68 -17.52 3.38
CA ASP A 89 -26.61 -17.92 4.78
C ASP A 89 -28.01 -18.16 5.39
N GLY A 90 -29.07 -18.13 4.57
CA GLY A 90 -30.45 -18.23 5.05
C GLY A 90 -30.79 -19.57 5.75
N TRP A 91 -29.98 -20.61 5.52
CA TRP A 91 -30.12 -21.93 6.15
C TRP A 91 -29.46 -22.01 7.54
N MET A 92 -28.65 -21.02 7.94
CA MET A 92 -27.86 -21.10 9.18
C MET A 92 -28.70 -20.96 10.44
N GLY A 93 -28.46 -21.84 11.41
CA GLY A 93 -28.90 -21.67 12.79
C GLY A 93 -28.05 -20.64 13.54
N GLU A 94 -28.41 -20.38 14.79
CA GLU A 94 -27.70 -19.40 15.64
C GLU A 94 -26.24 -19.78 15.88
N LYS A 95 -25.94 -21.08 15.98
CA LYS A 95 -24.58 -21.60 16.20
C LYS A 95 -23.72 -21.43 14.96
N GLU A 96 -24.22 -21.87 13.81
CA GLU A 96 -23.51 -21.77 12.53
C GLU A 96 -23.27 -20.31 12.15
N ARG A 97 -24.22 -19.43 12.49
CA ARG A 97 -24.05 -17.99 12.31
C ARG A 97 -22.96 -17.40 13.22
N ALA A 98 -22.87 -17.85 14.46
CA ALA A 98 -21.80 -17.44 15.37
C ALA A 98 -20.44 -17.92 14.83
N ASP A 99 -20.34 -19.17 14.39
CA ASP A 99 -19.13 -19.73 13.79
C ASP A 99 -18.74 -18.97 12.51
N CYS A 100 -19.71 -18.67 11.63
CA CYS A 100 -19.49 -17.87 10.43
C CYS A 100 -18.90 -16.49 10.76
N ILE A 101 -19.39 -15.82 11.81
CA ILE A 101 -18.86 -14.53 12.23
C ILE A 101 -17.43 -14.68 12.76
N VAL A 102 -17.19 -15.65 13.65
CA VAL A 102 -15.86 -15.89 14.23
C VAL A 102 -14.84 -16.20 13.15
N PHE A 103 -15.14 -17.12 12.24
CA PHE A 103 -14.22 -17.51 11.17
C PHE A 103 -14.08 -16.42 10.10
N SER A 104 -15.11 -15.63 9.81
CA SER A 104 -14.97 -14.48 8.90
C SER A 104 -13.96 -13.47 9.45
N SER A 105 -14.06 -13.12 10.73
CA SER A 105 -13.14 -12.19 11.39
C SER A 105 -11.74 -12.80 11.55
N PHE A 106 -11.64 -14.12 11.77
CA PHE A 106 -10.36 -14.83 11.79
C PHE A 106 -9.66 -14.73 10.43
N ILE A 107 -10.34 -15.02 9.33
CA ILE A 107 -9.73 -14.96 7.99
C ILE A 107 -9.32 -13.53 7.63
N GLU A 108 -10.16 -12.53 7.93
CA GLU A 108 -9.82 -11.12 7.69
C GLU A 108 -8.59 -10.69 8.52
N SER A 109 -8.48 -11.14 9.78
CA SER A 109 -7.41 -10.72 10.70
C SER A 109 -6.08 -11.42 10.45
N TYR A 110 -6.09 -12.72 10.12
CA TYR A 110 -4.88 -13.53 9.92
C TYR A 110 -4.50 -13.68 8.44
N GLY A 111 -5.49 -13.76 7.56
CA GLY A 111 -5.26 -13.90 6.12
C GLY A 111 -4.69 -12.63 5.49
N GLN A 112 -5.16 -11.45 5.92
CA GLN A 112 -4.74 -10.19 5.33
C GLN A 112 -3.23 -9.92 5.55
N PRO A 113 -2.67 -10.04 6.77
CA PRO A 113 -1.22 -9.89 6.98
C PRO A 113 -0.38 -10.93 6.22
N LEU A 114 -0.87 -12.17 6.04
CA LEU A 114 -0.14 -13.20 5.29
C LEU A 114 -0.02 -12.85 3.81
N ILE A 115 -1.11 -12.40 3.19
CA ILE A 115 -1.12 -11.92 1.81
C ILE A 115 -0.24 -10.67 1.67
N ASP A 116 -0.33 -9.75 2.62
CA ASP A 116 0.50 -8.54 2.66
C ASP A 116 2.00 -8.87 2.69
N LEU A 117 2.40 -9.80 3.57
CA LEU A 117 3.79 -10.26 3.67
C LEU A 117 4.28 -10.89 2.35
N SER A 118 3.44 -11.71 1.72
CA SER A 118 3.78 -12.44 0.51
C SER A 118 3.86 -11.52 -0.72
N LEU A 119 2.86 -10.67 -0.96
CA LEU A 119 2.73 -9.91 -2.20
C LEU A 119 3.34 -8.50 -2.14
N TYR A 120 3.37 -7.85 -0.97
CA TYR A 120 3.73 -6.42 -0.85
C TYR A 120 5.02 -6.18 -0.04
N VAL A 121 5.21 -6.89 1.07
CA VAL A 121 6.39 -6.69 1.94
C VAL A 121 7.62 -7.34 1.34
N SER A 122 7.50 -8.57 0.84
CA SER A 122 8.57 -9.25 0.10
C SER A 122 8.95 -8.44 -1.13
N SER A 123 10.11 -7.79 -1.11
CA SER A 123 10.56 -6.94 -2.22
C SER A 123 10.77 -7.74 -3.51
N GLU A 124 11.27 -8.98 -3.39
CA GLU A 124 11.43 -9.89 -4.52
C GLU A 124 10.09 -10.18 -5.22
N ASN A 125 9.05 -10.51 -4.44
CA ASN A 125 7.73 -10.76 -5.01
C ASN A 125 7.07 -9.48 -5.52
N TYR A 126 7.22 -8.37 -4.78
CA TYR A 126 6.59 -7.11 -5.14
C TYR A 126 7.07 -6.60 -6.51
N TYR A 127 8.38 -6.55 -6.73
CA TYR A 127 8.92 -6.07 -8.01
C TYR A 127 8.74 -7.07 -9.16
N ALA A 128 8.73 -8.38 -8.87
CA ALA A 128 8.56 -9.40 -9.89
C ALA A 128 7.13 -9.52 -10.42
N ILE A 129 6.12 -9.47 -9.53
CA ILE A 129 4.73 -9.79 -9.90
C ILE A 129 3.73 -8.70 -9.54
N THR A 130 3.82 -8.07 -8.37
CA THR A 130 2.77 -7.19 -7.86
C THR A 130 2.81 -5.81 -8.51
N SER A 131 3.97 -5.18 -8.57
CA SER A 131 4.10 -3.85 -9.20
C SER A 131 3.83 -3.88 -10.71
N PRO A 132 4.28 -4.89 -11.49
CA PRO A 132 3.90 -4.99 -12.90
C PRO A 132 2.40 -5.25 -13.09
N ALA A 133 1.77 -6.06 -12.23
CA ALA A 133 0.33 -6.30 -12.27
C ALA A 133 -0.47 -5.01 -12.04
N TYR A 134 -0.09 -4.19 -11.05
CA TYR A 134 -0.70 -2.87 -10.90
C TYR A 134 -0.39 -1.94 -12.07
N GLY A 135 0.79 -2.02 -12.67
CA GLY A 135 1.17 -1.25 -13.84
C GLY A 135 0.30 -1.54 -15.07
N SER A 136 -0.14 -2.78 -15.27
CA SER A 136 -1.07 -3.13 -16.35
C SER A 136 -2.53 -2.79 -16.03
N LEU A 137 -2.90 -2.77 -14.75
CA LEU A 137 -4.27 -2.51 -14.30
C LEU A 137 -4.62 -1.02 -14.21
N LEU A 138 -3.65 -0.18 -13.87
CA LEU A 138 -3.86 1.22 -13.56
C LEU A 138 -3.54 2.11 -14.76
N GLN A 139 -4.41 3.09 -15.00
CA GLN A 139 -4.13 4.14 -15.97
C GLN A 139 -3.15 5.18 -15.42
N TRP A 140 -2.40 5.83 -16.31
CA TRP A 140 -1.61 7.00 -15.96
C TRP A 140 -2.53 8.06 -15.34
N PRO A 141 -2.21 8.66 -14.18
CA PRO A 141 -0.94 8.64 -13.43
C PRO A 141 -0.91 7.66 -12.23
N ASN A 142 -2.03 6.96 -11.97
CA ASN A 142 -2.22 6.14 -10.77
C ASN A 142 -1.21 4.99 -10.65
N GLN A 143 -0.64 4.55 -11.78
CA GLN A 143 0.45 3.57 -11.84
C GLN A 143 1.66 3.90 -10.95
N TRP A 144 1.94 5.18 -10.69
CA TRP A 144 3.08 5.61 -9.85
C TRP A 144 2.67 6.02 -8.43
N ILE A 145 1.39 6.29 -8.22
CA ILE A 145 0.88 6.82 -6.95
C ILE A 145 0.38 5.68 -6.06
N LEU A 146 -0.48 4.80 -6.59
CA LEU A 146 -1.17 3.79 -5.79
C LEU A 146 -0.26 2.65 -5.33
N PRO A 147 0.59 2.02 -6.16
CA PRO A 147 1.36 0.86 -5.71
C PRO A 147 2.29 1.15 -4.52
N PRO A 148 3.03 2.28 -4.48
CA PRO A 148 3.81 2.66 -3.30
C PRO A 148 2.95 2.90 -2.05
N GLN A 149 1.78 3.53 -2.20
CA GLN A 149 0.85 3.76 -1.08
C GLN A 149 0.31 2.44 -0.52
N LEU A 150 -0.14 1.53 -1.38
CA LEU A 150 -0.62 0.20 -1.00
C LEU A 150 0.48 -0.61 -0.31
N ARG A 151 1.71 -0.57 -0.85
CA ARG A 151 2.86 -1.21 -0.23
C ARG A 151 3.17 -0.63 1.16
N ALA A 152 3.14 0.70 1.32
CA ALA A 152 3.33 1.33 2.62
C ALA A 152 2.24 0.91 3.64
N MET A 153 0.97 0.88 3.22
CA MET A 153 -0.12 0.40 4.06
C MET A 153 0.06 -1.07 4.46
N ALA A 154 0.47 -1.94 3.54
CA ALA A 154 0.78 -3.34 3.85
C ALA A 154 1.95 -3.49 4.84
N LYS A 155 3.01 -2.68 4.70
CA LYS A 155 4.13 -2.65 5.65
C LYS A 155 3.67 -2.24 7.06
N THR A 156 2.86 -1.18 7.18
CA THR A 156 2.33 -0.74 8.48
C THR A 156 1.44 -1.80 9.15
N ARG A 157 0.62 -2.52 8.37
CA ARG A 157 -0.23 -3.60 8.90
C ARG A 157 0.57 -4.79 9.43
N THR A 158 1.71 -5.09 8.82
CA THR A 158 2.54 -6.27 9.13
C THR A 158 3.72 -5.97 10.05
N GLU A 159 3.92 -4.70 10.43
CA GLU A 159 5.05 -4.25 11.25
C GLU A 159 5.15 -5.01 12.59
N HIS A 160 4.00 -5.28 13.22
CA HIS A 160 3.91 -5.99 14.50
C HIS A 160 4.45 -7.43 14.46
N LEU A 161 4.55 -8.04 13.28
CA LEU A 161 5.08 -9.40 13.10
C LEU A 161 6.63 -9.43 13.14
N GLY A 162 7.27 -8.27 13.01
CA GLY A 162 8.74 -8.14 13.11
C GLY A 162 9.50 -8.85 11.99
N LEU A 163 8.86 -9.05 10.83
CA LEU A 163 9.43 -9.75 9.67
C LEU A 163 10.07 -8.78 8.66
N SER A 164 10.76 -7.74 9.14
CA SER A 164 11.41 -6.72 8.29
C SER A 164 12.50 -7.27 7.36
N TYR A 165 12.92 -8.52 7.50
CA TYR A 165 13.90 -9.14 6.59
C TYR A 165 13.35 -9.32 5.16
N LEU A 166 12.05 -9.56 5.01
CA LEU A 166 11.43 -9.71 3.69
C LEU A 166 11.52 -8.43 2.85
N ASP A 167 11.70 -7.29 3.52
CA ASP A 167 11.85 -5.98 2.90
C ASP A 167 13.33 -5.65 2.71
N LEU A 168 13.90 -6.09 1.57
CA LEU A 168 15.31 -5.82 1.25
C LEU A 168 15.57 -4.30 1.19
N ASP A 169 14.60 -3.52 0.71
CA ASP A 169 14.71 -2.06 0.61
C ASP A 169 14.93 -1.42 1.99
N ALA A 170 14.16 -1.83 3.02
CA ALA A 170 14.34 -1.34 4.39
C ALA A 170 15.67 -1.82 5.01
N ALA A 171 16.16 -3.00 4.63
CA ALA A 171 17.46 -3.49 5.07
C ALA A 171 18.61 -2.67 4.46
N GLU A 172 18.50 -2.27 3.19
CA GLU A 172 19.46 -1.38 2.52
C GLU A 172 19.41 0.04 3.07
N GLU A 173 18.22 0.60 3.32
CA GLU A 173 18.06 1.92 3.94
C GLU A 173 18.73 1.96 5.32
N LYS A 174 18.48 0.97 6.18
CA LYS A 174 19.16 0.88 7.50
C LYS A 174 20.68 0.80 7.38
N GLN A 175 21.21 0.16 6.33
CA GLN A 175 22.65 0.12 6.09
C GLN A 175 23.20 1.46 5.61
N LYS A 176 22.49 2.14 4.70
CA LYS A 176 22.84 3.50 4.25
C LYS A 176 22.78 4.48 5.42
N GLU A 177 21.75 4.41 6.26
CA GLU A 177 21.66 5.19 7.50
C GLU A 177 22.77 4.88 8.50
N GLN A 178 23.24 3.62 8.59
CA GLN A 178 24.40 3.28 9.43
C GLN A 178 25.73 3.76 8.83
N GLN A 179 25.81 3.91 7.50
CA GLN A 179 27.00 4.40 6.80
C GLN A 179 27.05 5.94 6.75
N ASP A 180 25.91 6.58 6.50
CA ASP A 180 25.72 8.04 6.36
C ASP A 180 25.30 8.71 7.67
N GLY A 181 24.82 7.94 8.64
CA GLY A 181 24.49 8.39 9.99
C GLY A 181 25.72 8.98 10.65
N ARG A 182 25.74 10.32 10.72
CA ARG A 182 26.54 11.16 11.61
C ARG A 182 27.18 10.36 12.72
N GLN A 183 28.48 10.14 12.59
CA GLN A 183 29.35 9.69 13.66
C GLN A 183 29.16 10.65 14.86
N THR A 184 28.31 10.29 15.82
CA THR A 184 28.60 10.68 17.20
C THR A 184 29.95 10.04 17.52
N PRO A 185 30.95 10.76 18.04
CA PRO A 185 32.26 10.21 18.34
C PRO A 185 32.14 9.31 19.58
N SER A 186 31.49 8.16 19.41
CA SER A 186 31.62 7.05 20.34
C SER A 186 33.05 6.54 20.23
N ALA A 187 33.65 6.20 21.38
CA ALA A 187 35.07 5.90 21.59
C ALA A 187 35.71 4.83 20.67
N SER A 188 34.96 4.25 19.73
CA SER A 188 35.45 3.37 18.67
C SER A 188 36.11 4.10 17.49
N SER A 189 36.07 5.44 17.42
CA SER A 189 36.72 6.22 16.34
C SER A 189 38.27 6.28 16.42
N GLN A 190 38.86 5.82 17.53
CA GLN A 190 40.32 5.84 17.72
C GLN A 190 41.01 4.51 17.39
N ILE A 191 40.25 3.49 16.98
CA ILE A 191 40.83 2.20 16.60
C ILE A 191 41.10 2.24 15.09
N PRO A 192 42.36 2.09 14.63
CA PRO A 192 42.65 2.03 13.21
C PRO A 192 41.88 0.86 12.58
N LYS A 193 41.38 1.07 11.36
CA LYS A 193 40.54 0.12 10.61
C LYS A 193 41.18 -1.29 10.45
N SER A 194 42.49 -1.42 10.70
CA SER A 194 43.25 -2.67 10.71
C SER A 194 43.11 -3.51 11.99
N LEU A 195 42.69 -2.92 13.12
CA LEU A 195 42.51 -3.60 14.42
C LEU A 195 41.05 -3.87 14.75
N ALA A 196 40.11 -3.19 14.10
CA ALA A 196 38.69 -3.52 14.16
C ALA A 196 38.35 -4.69 13.23
N THR A 197 39.01 -5.84 13.43
CA THR A 197 38.60 -7.11 12.82
C THR A 197 37.36 -7.63 13.56
N LYS A 198 36.23 -6.91 13.43
CA LYS A 198 34.95 -7.62 13.50
C LYS A 198 34.97 -8.61 12.33
N PRO A 199 34.62 -9.89 12.55
CA PRO A 199 34.26 -10.73 11.42
C PRO A 199 33.14 -9.96 10.71
N ARG A 200 33.41 -9.51 9.49
CA ARG A 200 32.34 -9.13 8.59
C ARG A 200 31.61 -10.43 8.35
N ASP A 201 30.64 -10.74 9.20
CA ASP A 201 29.65 -11.75 8.85
C ASP A 201 29.06 -11.22 7.54
N THR A 202 29.48 -11.85 6.45
CA THR A 202 29.06 -11.47 5.10
C THR A 202 27.54 -11.38 5.12
N ILE A 203 26.97 -10.41 4.40
CA ILE A 203 25.52 -10.18 4.36
C ILE A 203 24.78 -11.51 4.16
N SER A 204 25.30 -12.41 3.31
CA SER A 204 24.81 -13.77 3.08
C SER A 204 24.81 -14.71 4.29
N GLY A 205 25.73 -14.56 5.25
CA GLY A 205 25.83 -15.36 6.48
C GLY A 205 24.82 -14.97 7.56
N LEU A 206 24.58 -13.67 7.75
CA LEU A 206 23.49 -13.18 8.61
C LEU A 206 22.13 -13.29 7.91
N LEU A 207 22.09 -13.10 6.58
CA LEU A 207 20.90 -13.39 5.77
C LEU A 207 20.55 -14.86 5.87
N SER A 208 21.49 -15.79 5.69
CA SER A 208 21.17 -17.22 5.72
C SER A 208 20.64 -17.65 7.08
N LYS A 209 21.23 -17.20 8.20
CA LYS A 209 20.71 -17.56 9.53
C LYS A 209 19.35 -16.90 9.83
N THR A 210 19.18 -15.62 9.47
CA THR A 210 17.93 -14.86 9.71
C THR A 210 16.81 -15.26 8.74
N SER A 211 17.14 -15.63 7.50
CA SER A 211 16.19 -16.13 6.50
C SER A 211 15.62 -17.48 6.88
N GLN A 212 16.43 -18.40 7.43
CA GLN A 212 15.92 -19.68 7.91
C GLN A 212 15.01 -19.51 9.13
N GLN A 213 15.38 -18.64 10.09
CA GLN A 213 14.53 -18.34 11.23
C GLN A 213 13.21 -17.67 10.84
N SER A 214 13.24 -16.72 9.89
CA SER A 214 12.04 -16.09 9.38
C SER A 214 11.18 -17.06 8.58
N ARG A 215 11.77 -17.97 7.78
CA ARG A 215 11.02 -19.03 7.11
C ARG A 215 10.31 -19.96 8.09
N ILE A 216 10.94 -20.35 9.19
CA ILE A 216 10.27 -21.13 10.25
C ILE A 216 9.12 -20.34 10.89
N ARG A 217 9.31 -19.04 11.13
CA ARG A 217 8.22 -18.18 11.65
C ARG A 217 7.08 -18.04 10.66
N LEU A 218 7.38 -17.87 9.38
CA LEU A 218 6.40 -17.79 8.30
C LEU A 218 5.63 -19.10 8.19
N ASP A 219 6.33 -20.25 8.19
CA ASP A 219 5.71 -21.57 8.22
C ASP A 219 4.78 -21.71 9.43
N GLY A 220 5.24 -21.31 10.63
CA GLY A 220 4.40 -21.29 11.83
C GLY A 220 3.16 -20.40 11.72
N LEU A 221 3.26 -19.22 11.08
CA LEU A 221 2.12 -18.35 10.81
C LEU A 221 1.16 -18.94 9.75
N THR A 222 1.68 -19.65 8.75
CA THR A 222 0.82 -20.36 7.80
C THR A 222 0.08 -21.51 8.49
N GLU A 223 0.75 -22.23 9.39
CA GLU A 223 0.17 -23.33 10.15
C GLU A 223 -0.96 -22.85 11.05
N THR A 224 -0.75 -21.75 11.78
CA THR A 224 -1.79 -21.17 12.65
C THR A 224 -3.00 -20.67 11.86
N PHE A 225 -2.83 -20.25 10.61
CA PHE A 225 -3.92 -19.83 9.74
C PHE A 225 -4.69 -21.02 9.14
N VAL A 226 -3.96 -22.03 8.66
CA VAL A 226 -4.52 -23.16 7.92
C VAL A 226 -5.14 -24.22 8.83
N SER A 227 -4.53 -24.50 9.98
CA SER A 227 -4.97 -25.57 10.87
C SER A 227 -6.44 -25.41 11.34
N PRO A 228 -6.91 -24.22 11.78
CA PRO A 228 -8.31 -24.04 12.16
C PRO A 228 -9.29 -24.20 10.99
N LEU A 229 -8.89 -23.88 9.77
CA LEU A 229 -9.74 -24.03 8.58
C LEU A 229 -9.88 -25.49 8.17
N GLU A 230 -8.84 -26.29 8.33
CA GLU A 230 -8.90 -27.73 8.10
C GLU A 230 -9.73 -28.45 9.17
N GLU A 231 -9.57 -28.06 10.44
CA GLU A 231 -10.38 -28.58 11.55
C GLU A 231 -11.86 -28.24 11.36
N LEU A 232 -12.16 -27.00 10.94
CA LEU A 232 -13.54 -26.57 10.68
C LEU A 232 -14.21 -27.43 9.60
N ARG A 233 -13.48 -27.73 8.52
CA ARG A 233 -14.01 -28.54 7.43
C ARG A 233 -14.30 -29.96 7.89
N ASN A 234 -13.44 -30.59 8.70
CA ASN A 234 -13.62 -31.95 9.23
C ASN A 234 -14.17 -32.99 8.21
N GLY A 235 -13.76 -32.90 6.93
CA GLY A 235 -14.24 -33.80 5.87
C GLY A 235 -15.57 -33.43 5.19
N LYS A 236 -16.22 -32.33 5.60
CA LYS A 236 -17.41 -31.78 4.94
C LYS A 236 -17.09 -31.25 3.53
N GLY A 237 -18.14 -31.15 2.71
CA GLY A 237 -18.08 -30.65 1.33
C GLY A 237 -17.72 -29.16 1.23
N TYR A 238 -18.17 -28.33 2.17
CA TYR A 238 -17.86 -26.91 2.35
C TYR A 238 -17.35 -26.66 3.78
N LEU A 239 -16.97 -25.42 4.12
CA LEU A 239 -16.38 -25.15 5.45
C LEU A 239 -17.35 -25.46 6.59
N LEU A 240 -18.61 -25.02 6.49
CA LEU A 240 -19.61 -25.23 7.55
C LEU A 240 -20.52 -26.44 7.27
N THR A 241 -20.85 -26.71 5.99
CA THR A 241 -21.90 -27.64 5.56
C THR A 241 -21.43 -28.57 4.45
N GLU A 242 -22.18 -29.63 4.15
CA GLU A 242 -21.83 -30.59 3.08
C GLU A 242 -22.35 -30.17 1.70
N ASP A 243 -23.53 -29.53 1.61
CA ASP A 243 -24.27 -29.37 0.34
C ASP A 243 -24.37 -27.94 -0.21
N THR A 244 -24.28 -26.89 0.62
CA THR A 244 -24.53 -25.50 0.20
C THR A 244 -23.35 -24.57 0.48
N PRO A 245 -22.93 -23.73 -0.50
CA PRO A 245 -21.90 -22.73 -0.27
C PRO A 245 -22.39 -21.59 0.63
N CYS A 246 -21.46 -21.05 1.41
CA CYS A 246 -21.70 -20.01 2.40
C CYS A 246 -20.94 -18.71 2.06
N SER A 247 -21.35 -17.58 2.62
CA SER A 247 -20.57 -16.33 2.57
C SER A 247 -19.16 -16.48 3.15
N LEU A 248 -18.96 -17.36 4.14
CA LEU A 248 -17.63 -17.70 4.67
C LEU A 248 -16.75 -18.39 3.61
N ASP A 249 -17.32 -19.30 2.82
CA ASP A 249 -16.59 -20.00 1.76
C ASP A 249 -16.11 -19.03 0.68
N CYS A 250 -16.95 -18.04 0.33
CA CYS A 250 -16.60 -16.99 -0.61
C CYS A 250 -15.42 -16.14 -0.10
N LEU A 251 -15.46 -15.78 1.18
CA LEU A 251 -14.39 -15.03 1.84
C LEU A 251 -13.10 -15.85 1.87
N ALA A 252 -13.16 -17.10 2.36
CA ALA A 252 -12.00 -17.99 2.40
C ALA A 252 -11.37 -18.17 1.00
N LEU A 253 -12.20 -18.34 -0.02
CA LEU A 253 -11.76 -18.48 -1.40
C LEU A 253 -11.06 -17.21 -1.92
N GLY A 254 -11.54 -16.01 -1.57
CA GLY A 254 -10.88 -14.75 -1.94
C GLY A 254 -9.45 -14.65 -1.39
N TYR A 255 -9.27 -14.96 -0.10
CA TYR A 255 -7.96 -14.93 0.55
C TYR A 255 -7.02 -16.04 0.07
N LEU A 256 -7.53 -17.27 -0.06
CA LEU A 256 -6.70 -18.42 -0.41
C LEU A 256 -6.37 -18.50 -1.89
N SER A 257 -7.22 -17.96 -2.77
CA SER A 257 -6.87 -17.83 -4.19
C SER A 257 -5.65 -16.94 -4.40
N LEU A 258 -5.53 -15.82 -3.67
CA LEU A 258 -4.31 -14.99 -3.70
C LEU A 258 -3.10 -15.63 -3.02
N ALA A 259 -3.32 -16.55 -2.08
CA ALA A 259 -2.22 -17.30 -1.46
C ALA A 259 -1.68 -18.40 -2.39
N LEU A 260 -2.55 -19.02 -3.20
CA LEU A 260 -2.23 -20.22 -3.99
C LEU A 260 -1.94 -19.95 -5.46
N VAL A 261 -2.63 -19.00 -6.11
CA VAL A 261 -2.57 -18.83 -7.57
C VAL A 261 -1.38 -18.01 -8.09
N PRO A 262 -0.90 -16.96 -7.40
CA PRO A 262 0.24 -16.17 -7.89
C PRO A 262 1.55 -16.96 -7.92
N GLU A 263 2.20 -17.01 -9.09
CA GLU A 263 3.52 -17.62 -9.26
C GLU A 263 4.62 -16.67 -8.77
N THR A 264 4.81 -16.62 -7.46
CA THR A 264 5.83 -15.78 -6.81
C THR A 264 7.23 -16.41 -6.83
N PRO A 265 8.31 -15.62 -6.99
CA PRO A 265 9.69 -16.10 -6.81
C PRO A 265 9.93 -16.75 -5.43
N SER A 266 9.39 -16.15 -4.36
CA SER A 266 9.43 -16.71 -3.01
C SER A 266 8.08 -17.31 -2.63
N ALA A 267 7.87 -18.57 -3.01
CA ALA A 267 6.59 -19.28 -2.88
C ALA A 267 6.33 -19.91 -1.49
N TRP A 268 6.84 -19.31 -0.41
CA TRP A 268 6.72 -19.87 0.95
C TRP A 268 5.27 -20.07 1.40
N LEU A 269 4.37 -19.14 1.05
CA LEU A 269 2.96 -19.20 1.44
C LEU A 269 2.24 -20.34 0.72
N ARG A 270 2.45 -20.46 -0.59
CA ARG A 270 1.92 -21.56 -1.41
C ARG A 270 2.43 -22.92 -0.91
N GLU A 271 3.74 -23.04 -0.74
CA GLU A 271 4.39 -24.26 -0.23
C GLU A 271 3.87 -24.65 1.16
N GLY A 272 3.71 -23.68 2.06
CA GLY A 272 3.14 -23.87 3.38
C GLY A 272 1.72 -24.42 3.32
N VAL A 273 0.82 -23.79 2.55
CA VAL A 273 -0.58 -24.25 2.43
C VAL A 273 -0.67 -25.67 1.87
N HIS A 274 0.13 -26.00 0.84
CA HIS A 274 0.19 -27.36 0.29
C HIS A 274 0.74 -28.39 1.28
N LYS A 275 1.73 -28.02 2.09
CA LYS A 275 2.35 -28.89 3.10
C LYS A 275 1.39 -29.20 4.24
N TYR A 276 0.69 -28.20 4.74
CA TYR A 276 -0.19 -28.36 5.90
C TYR A 276 -1.56 -28.94 5.52
N SER A 277 -2.13 -28.58 4.37
CA SER A 277 -3.53 -28.93 4.05
C SER A 277 -3.79 -29.24 2.57
N PRO A 278 -3.31 -30.39 2.05
CA PRO A 278 -3.54 -30.76 0.64
C PRO A 278 -5.02 -30.94 0.30
N ARG A 279 -5.83 -31.38 1.26
CA ARG A 279 -7.28 -31.53 1.09
C ARG A 279 -7.95 -30.17 0.85
N LEU A 280 -7.52 -29.17 1.60
CA LEU A 280 -8.08 -27.82 1.56
C LEU A 280 -7.83 -27.17 0.20
N VAL A 281 -6.63 -27.37 -0.36
CA VAL A 281 -6.29 -26.93 -1.71
C VAL A 281 -7.24 -27.50 -2.77
N GLN A 282 -7.50 -28.82 -2.76
CA GLN A 282 -8.40 -29.45 -3.73
C GLN A 282 -9.83 -28.87 -3.67
N TYR A 283 -10.31 -28.60 -2.46
CA TYR A 283 -11.60 -27.94 -2.26
C TYR A 283 -11.62 -26.53 -2.87
N PHE A 284 -10.56 -25.75 -2.66
CA PHE A 284 -10.46 -24.41 -3.21
C PHE A 284 -10.33 -24.39 -4.72
N GLU A 285 -9.60 -25.32 -5.32
CA GLU A 285 -9.54 -25.46 -6.78
C GLU A 285 -10.93 -25.76 -7.38
N GLN A 286 -11.70 -26.65 -6.74
CA GLN A 286 -13.09 -26.93 -7.15
C GLN A 286 -13.99 -25.71 -7.03
N MET A 287 -13.88 -24.97 -5.92
CA MET A 287 -14.67 -23.76 -5.70
C MET A 287 -14.27 -22.62 -6.64
N GLN A 288 -12.98 -22.49 -6.96
CA GLN A 288 -12.48 -21.51 -7.92
C GLN A 288 -13.06 -21.78 -9.31
N LEU A 289 -13.06 -23.04 -9.76
CA LEU A 289 -13.67 -23.45 -11.03
C LEU A 289 -15.17 -23.17 -11.07
N LYS A 290 -15.89 -23.38 -9.96
CA LYS A 290 -17.33 -23.08 -9.86
C LYS A 290 -17.61 -21.57 -9.89
N CYS A 291 -16.82 -20.76 -9.21
CA CYS A 291 -17.12 -19.33 -9.01
C CYS A 291 -16.58 -18.43 -10.12
N TYR A 292 -15.38 -18.73 -10.65
CA TYR A 292 -14.70 -17.88 -11.62
C TYR A 292 -14.61 -18.50 -13.01
N GLY A 293 -14.73 -19.82 -13.13
CA GLY A 293 -14.46 -20.56 -14.37
C GLY A 293 -12.97 -20.89 -14.53
N GLY A 294 -12.50 -21.03 -15.77
CA GLY A 294 -11.08 -21.27 -16.07
C GLY A 294 -10.17 -20.07 -15.74
N LYS A 295 -8.85 -20.23 -15.94
CA LYS A 295 -7.87 -19.12 -15.76
C LYS A 295 -8.30 -17.90 -16.58
N VAL A 296 -8.52 -16.77 -15.92
CA VAL A 296 -8.91 -15.51 -16.56
C VAL A 296 -7.63 -14.85 -17.10
N GLU A 297 -7.30 -15.15 -18.35
CA GLU A 297 -6.29 -14.36 -19.07
C GLU A 297 -6.88 -12.99 -19.42
N SER A 298 -6.07 -11.94 -19.27
CA SER A 298 -6.33 -10.51 -19.42
C SER A 298 -7.54 -10.09 -20.28
N VAL A 299 -8.20 -8.99 -19.85
CA VAL A 299 -9.40 -8.34 -20.45
C VAL A 299 -9.33 -8.15 -21.98
N ASP A 300 -8.13 -8.18 -22.57
CA ASP A 300 -7.90 -7.92 -24.00
C ASP A 300 -8.23 -9.09 -24.96
N THR A 301 -8.65 -10.26 -24.47
CA THR A 301 -9.11 -11.34 -25.37
C THR A 301 -10.52 -11.80 -25.00
N GLY A 302 -11.50 -11.30 -25.75
CA GLY A 302 -12.94 -11.53 -25.55
C GLY A 302 -13.44 -12.98 -25.74
N ARG A 303 -12.65 -14.01 -25.39
CA ARG A 303 -13.05 -15.42 -25.53
C ARG A 303 -12.66 -16.36 -24.38
N ALA A 304 -11.93 -15.92 -23.34
CA ALA A 304 -11.71 -16.72 -22.12
C ALA A 304 -12.56 -16.26 -20.91
N ALA A 305 -13.22 -15.11 -21.00
CA ALA A 305 -14.02 -14.47 -19.94
C ALA A 305 -15.51 -14.91 -19.93
N ALA A 306 -15.82 -16.15 -20.32
CA ALA A 306 -17.19 -16.54 -20.70
C ALA A 306 -18.20 -16.72 -19.54
N THR A 307 -17.82 -16.51 -18.28
CA THR A 307 -18.71 -16.72 -17.10
C THR A 307 -19.09 -15.46 -16.34
N LEU A 308 -18.30 -14.39 -16.40
CA LEU A 308 -18.56 -13.18 -15.60
C LEU A 308 -19.06 -12.03 -16.51
N PRO A 309 -20.10 -11.28 -16.09
CA PRO A 309 -20.68 -10.20 -16.87
C PRO A 309 -19.80 -8.94 -16.77
N TRP A 310 -18.68 -8.94 -17.49
CA TRP A 310 -17.78 -7.79 -17.54
C TRP A 310 -18.38 -6.63 -18.32
N GLN A 311 -18.30 -5.43 -17.75
CA GLN A 311 -18.54 -4.18 -18.45
C GLN A 311 -17.24 -3.38 -18.50
N GLU A 312 -16.97 -2.83 -19.68
CA GLU A 312 -15.84 -1.93 -19.90
C GLU A 312 -15.96 -0.73 -18.96
N SER A 313 -14.89 -0.42 -18.22
CA SER A 313 -14.86 0.75 -17.36
C SER A 313 -14.84 2.02 -18.20
N GLU A 314 -15.59 3.04 -17.77
CA GLU A 314 -15.56 4.34 -18.44
C GLU A 314 -14.13 4.91 -18.40
N PRO A 315 -13.59 5.44 -19.51
CA PRO A 315 -12.24 5.97 -19.53
C PRO A 315 -12.09 7.14 -18.54
N ALA A 316 -10.92 7.26 -17.91
CA ALA A 316 -10.66 8.36 -16.98
C ALA A 316 -10.79 9.72 -17.69
N THR A 317 -11.66 10.58 -17.18
CA THR A 317 -11.80 11.96 -17.67
C THR A 317 -10.55 12.76 -17.31
N ILE A 318 -10.05 13.60 -18.23
CA ILE A 318 -8.84 14.43 -18.04
C ILE A 318 -8.92 15.29 -16.76
N ALA A 319 -10.11 15.80 -16.44
CA ALA A 319 -10.34 16.55 -15.19
C ALA A 319 -10.15 15.69 -13.93
N GLY A 320 -10.57 14.42 -13.98
CA GLY A 320 -10.36 13.45 -12.91
C GLY A 320 -8.88 13.14 -12.71
N ILE A 321 -8.12 12.99 -13.80
CA ILE A 321 -6.66 12.80 -13.75
C ILE A 321 -5.96 13.99 -13.08
N GLY A 322 -6.31 15.23 -13.47
CA GLY A 322 -5.74 16.43 -12.86
C GLY A 322 -6.02 16.55 -11.36
N LEU A 323 -7.25 16.20 -10.94
CA LEU A 323 -7.62 16.16 -9.54
C LEU A 323 -6.78 15.14 -8.76
N ARG A 324 -6.52 13.95 -9.33
CA ARG A 324 -5.71 12.90 -8.68
C ARG A 324 -4.27 13.34 -8.42
N ILE A 325 -3.65 14.01 -9.39
CA ILE A 325 -2.27 14.53 -9.21
C ILE A 325 -2.26 15.59 -8.11
N ALA A 326 -3.26 16.48 -8.09
CA ALA A 326 -3.38 17.48 -7.04
C ALA A 326 -3.64 16.83 -5.67
N GLU A 327 -4.46 15.78 -5.61
CA GLU A 327 -4.72 15.01 -4.40
C GLU A 327 -3.45 14.32 -3.89
N SER A 328 -2.71 13.64 -4.76
CA SER A 328 -1.47 12.94 -4.39
C SER A 328 -0.37 13.89 -3.94
N LEU A 329 -0.19 15.03 -4.62
CA LEU A 329 0.76 16.06 -4.22
C LEU A 329 0.38 16.69 -2.88
N ALA A 330 -0.92 16.90 -2.65
CA ALA A 330 -1.41 17.39 -1.37
C ALA A 330 -1.25 16.36 -0.24
N ASP A 331 -1.44 15.06 -0.53
CA ASP A 331 -1.22 13.99 0.44
C ASP A 331 0.27 13.77 0.74
N ALA A 332 1.17 14.19 -0.16
CA ALA A 332 2.61 14.21 0.09
C ALA A 332 3.04 15.31 1.11
N ILE A 333 2.18 16.29 1.37
CA ILE A 333 2.43 17.33 2.38
C ILE A 333 1.84 16.84 3.72
N PRO A 334 2.67 16.55 4.75
CA PRO A 334 2.22 15.90 5.99
C PRO A 334 1.04 16.63 6.67
N ILE A 335 1.11 17.96 6.66
CA ILE A 335 0.10 18.85 7.25
C ILE A 335 -1.25 18.75 6.53
N VAL A 336 -1.24 18.80 5.19
CA VAL A 336 -2.46 18.81 4.38
C VAL A 336 -3.11 17.43 4.41
N ARG A 337 -2.29 16.38 4.42
CA ARG A 337 -2.72 14.99 4.59
C ARG A 337 -3.52 14.80 5.87
N ASP A 338 -3.00 15.21 7.02
CA ASP A 338 -3.65 14.99 8.32
C ASP A 338 -4.96 15.78 8.44
N LEU A 339 -4.99 17.00 7.87
CA LEU A 339 -6.17 17.85 7.85
C LEU A 339 -7.26 17.29 6.93
N ARG A 340 -6.88 16.77 5.76
CA ARG A 340 -7.80 16.12 4.82
C ARG A 340 -8.31 14.78 5.36
N ALA A 341 -7.44 13.97 5.98
CA ALA A 341 -7.84 12.73 6.64
C ALA A 341 -8.90 13.00 7.73
N SER A 342 -8.73 14.07 8.51
CA SER A 342 -9.73 14.47 9.53
C SER A 342 -11.08 14.89 8.91
N LEU A 343 -11.07 15.59 7.77
CA LEU A 343 -12.28 15.98 7.05
C LEU A 343 -12.99 14.77 6.43
N ARG A 344 -12.24 13.80 5.89
CA ARG A 344 -12.79 12.54 5.35
C ARG A 344 -13.49 11.74 6.45
N MET A 345 -12.88 11.61 7.63
CA MET A 345 -13.52 10.95 8.77
C MET A 345 -14.83 11.63 9.19
N GLN A 346 -14.95 12.96 9.05
CA GLN A 346 -16.20 13.67 9.32
C GLN A 346 -17.28 13.45 8.26
N GLN A 347 -16.90 13.20 7.00
CA GLN A 347 -17.85 12.88 5.94
C GLN A 347 -18.37 11.46 6.08
N LEU A 348 -17.47 10.51 6.39
CA LEU A 348 -17.85 9.13 6.68
C LEU A 348 -18.72 9.04 7.95
N SER A 349 -18.45 9.84 8.98
CA SER A 349 -19.30 9.87 10.18
C SER A 349 -20.69 10.45 9.90
N LYS A 350 -20.80 11.48 9.05
CA LYS A 350 -22.12 12.01 8.62
C LYS A 350 -22.91 11.01 7.76
N ALA A 351 -22.24 10.09 7.09
CA ALA A 351 -22.87 9.03 6.31
C ALA A 351 -23.22 7.77 7.14
N ALA A 352 -22.60 7.58 8.32
CA ALA A 352 -22.90 6.46 9.22
C ALA A 352 -24.23 6.66 9.96
N SER A 353 -25.02 5.60 10.11
CA SER A 353 -26.43 5.67 10.56
C SER A 353 -26.65 5.64 12.09
N GLY A 354 -25.60 5.61 12.92
CA GLY A 354 -25.71 5.54 14.39
C GLY A 354 -25.25 6.80 15.13
N GLU A 355 -26.13 7.46 15.91
CA GLU A 355 -25.81 8.67 16.69
C GLU A 355 -24.64 8.51 17.68
N GLN A 356 -24.44 7.30 18.21
CA GLN A 356 -23.40 7.02 19.21
C GLN A 356 -22.01 6.85 18.56
N GLU A 357 -21.94 6.16 17.42
CA GLU A 357 -20.73 6.03 16.62
C GLU A 357 -20.34 7.37 15.98
N GLN A 358 -21.33 8.19 15.59
CA GLN A 358 -21.11 9.56 15.14
C GLN A 358 -20.42 10.41 16.21
N LYS A 359 -20.88 10.35 17.46
CA LYS A 359 -20.29 11.13 18.56
C LYS A 359 -18.85 10.68 18.88
N ALA A 360 -18.59 9.37 18.89
CA ALA A 360 -17.26 8.81 19.15
C ALA A 360 -16.27 9.15 18.03
N THR A 361 -16.67 8.99 16.77
CA THR A 361 -15.82 9.29 15.61
C THR A 361 -15.62 10.80 15.41
N MET A 362 -16.61 11.64 15.70
CA MET A 362 -16.46 13.10 15.69
C MET A 362 -15.49 13.60 16.76
N ALA A 363 -15.48 12.99 17.96
CA ALA A 363 -14.54 13.35 19.02
C ALA A 363 -13.08 13.05 18.62
N ILE A 364 -12.84 11.86 18.03
CA ILE A 364 -11.51 11.47 17.52
C ILE A 364 -11.06 12.41 16.39
N ALA A 365 -11.96 12.75 15.45
CA ALA A 365 -11.64 13.66 14.35
C ALA A 365 -11.33 15.10 14.83
N GLN A 366 -12.03 15.58 15.86
CA GLN A 366 -11.76 16.90 16.44
C GLN A 366 -10.41 16.95 17.17
N PHE A 367 -10.02 15.88 17.85
CA PHE A 367 -8.72 15.76 18.52
C PHE A 367 -7.57 15.86 17.50
N MET A 368 -7.63 15.05 16.43
CA MET A 368 -6.63 15.07 15.35
C MET A 368 -6.52 16.44 14.67
N ARG A 369 -7.65 17.13 14.47
CA ARG A 369 -7.66 18.49 13.90
C ARG A 369 -6.95 19.50 14.81
N ARG A 370 -7.10 19.38 16.13
CA ARG A 370 -6.41 20.26 17.08
C ARG A 370 -4.90 20.02 17.03
N GLU A 371 -4.46 18.76 17.01
CA GLU A 371 -3.03 18.45 16.89
C GLU A 371 -2.44 18.93 15.56
N ALA A 372 -3.15 18.76 14.45
CA ALA A 372 -2.73 19.28 13.15
C ALA A 372 -2.64 20.82 13.12
N ILE A 373 -3.64 21.53 13.66
CA ILE A 373 -3.58 22.99 13.73
C ILE A 373 -2.44 23.46 14.65
N VAL A 374 -2.24 22.80 15.79
CA VAL A 374 -1.16 23.15 16.72
C VAL A 374 0.21 22.89 16.08
N SER A 375 0.40 21.77 15.38
CA SER A 375 1.65 21.50 14.67
C SER A 375 1.90 22.47 13.51
N THR A 376 0.85 22.92 12.80
CA THR A 376 1.03 23.96 11.77
C THR A 376 1.43 25.29 12.37
N LEU A 377 0.83 25.67 13.49
CA LEU A 377 1.13 26.94 14.15
C LEU A 377 2.57 26.95 14.64
N THR A 378 3.08 25.84 15.20
CA THR A 378 4.47 25.74 15.65
C THR A 378 5.46 25.80 14.48
N VAL A 379 5.17 25.12 13.36
CA VAL A 379 6.03 25.17 12.16
C VAL A 379 6.05 26.55 11.52
N VAL A 380 4.89 27.18 11.34
CA VAL A 380 4.80 28.54 10.77
C VAL A 380 5.49 29.56 11.68
N THR A 381 5.33 29.41 13.00
CA THR A 381 6.04 30.27 13.98
C THR A 381 7.55 30.04 13.93
N GLY A 382 7.99 28.78 13.82
CA GLY A 382 9.41 28.43 13.69
C GLY A 382 10.04 28.97 12.40
N LEU A 383 9.36 28.82 11.25
CA LEU A 383 9.81 29.37 9.97
C LEU A 383 9.79 30.91 9.97
N GLY A 384 8.78 31.53 10.58
CA GLY A 384 8.71 32.97 10.74
C GLY A 384 9.84 33.50 11.63
N MET A 385 10.15 32.80 12.73
CA MET A 385 11.25 33.14 13.63
C MET A 385 12.61 32.94 12.95
N PHE A 386 12.77 31.90 12.13
CA PHE A 386 13.97 31.66 11.34
C PHE A 386 14.17 32.71 10.25
N ALA A 387 13.12 33.05 9.50
CA ALA A 387 13.16 34.11 8.50
C ALA A 387 13.44 35.48 9.14
N TRP A 388 12.82 35.77 10.29
CA TRP A 388 13.12 36.95 11.09
C TRP A 388 14.58 36.99 11.52
N TYR A 389 15.12 35.87 12.02
CA TYR A 389 16.52 35.77 12.42
C TYR A 389 17.49 35.94 11.24
N ALA A 390 17.17 35.37 10.07
CA ALA A 390 17.99 35.53 8.87
C ALA A 390 18.00 36.98 8.37
N VAL A 391 16.86 37.67 8.37
CA VAL A 391 16.76 39.08 7.98
C VAL A 391 17.42 40.00 9.02
N ALA A 392 17.22 39.74 10.31
CA ALA A 392 17.88 40.49 11.39
C ALA A 392 19.40 40.26 11.42
N GLY A 393 19.86 39.05 11.08
CA GLY A 393 21.28 38.71 10.98
C GLY A 393 21.97 39.31 9.75
N MET A 394 21.27 39.48 8.63
CA MET A 394 21.80 40.16 7.43
C MET A 394 21.98 41.68 7.63
N ASN A 395 21.29 42.30 8.60
CA ASN A 395 21.46 43.72 8.92
C ASN A 395 22.66 44.03 9.84
N LEU A 396 23.47 43.03 10.22
CA LEU A 396 24.60 43.21 11.13
C LEU A 396 25.98 43.22 10.45
N GLN A 397 26.04 43.33 9.11
CA GLN A 397 27.33 43.37 8.42
C GLN A 397 27.34 44.30 7.19
N PHE A 398 27.38 45.60 7.46
CA PHE A 398 27.98 46.60 6.57
C PHE A 398 29.04 47.38 7.36
N PRO A 399 30.35 47.13 7.15
CA PRO A 399 31.36 48.10 7.53
C PRO A 399 31.37 49.18 6.43
N ASP A 400 30.73 50.31 6.72
CA ASP A 400 30.77 51.49 5.86
C ASP A 400 32.13 52.18 6.05
N SER A 401 32.89 52.25 4.98
CA SER A 401 34.17 52.94 4.89
C SER A 401 33.94 54.30 4.23
N THR A 402 34.16 55.40 4.95
CA THR A 402 34.56 56.75 4.45
C THR A 402 34.63 57.75 5.63
N GLN A 403 35.84 58.21 6.01
CA GLN A 403 36.44 59.56 5.72
C GLN A 403 35.88 60.69 6.63
N VAL A 404 36.58 61.65 7.27
CA VAL A 404 37.93 62.30 7.23
C VAL A 404 38.18 62.98 8.62
N GLN A 405 39.42 63.24 9.06
CA GLN A 405 40.01 64.58 9.38
C GLN A 405 40.56 64.62 10.83
N ASP A 406 41.72 65.15 11.26
CA ASP A 406 42.88 65.91 10.75
C ASP A 406 44.07 65.68 11.73
N GLU A 407 45.32 65.85 11.27
CA GLU A 407 46.46 66.56 11.94
C GLU A 407 47.86 65.97 11.63
N ASN A 408 48.62 66.78 10.87
CA ASN A 408 50.04 67.12 10.97
C ASN A 408 51.12 66.02 11.12
N GLY A 409 52.02 65.98 10.14
CA GLY A 409 53.34 65.36 10.26
C GLY A 409 54.11 65.46 8.94
N ASP A 410 55.21 66.20 9.00
CA ASP A 410 56.05 66.72 7.91
C ASP A 410 56.95 65.68 7.22
N ASP A 411 57.57 66.14 6.13
CA ASP A 411 58.85 65.72 5.53
C ASP A 411 58.93 64.65 4.41
N SER A 412 59.29 65.19 3.21
CA SER A 412 60.35 64.71 2.28
C SER A 412 60.12 63.41 1.47
N GLU A 413 60.61 63.17 0.26
CA GLU A 413 61.30 63.88 -0.83
C GLU A 413 61.38 62.87 -2.02
N ALA A 414 61.52 63.37 -3.25
CA ALA A 414 62.11 62.73 -4.46
C ALA A 414 61.61 61.34 -4.94
N ALA A 415 60.92 61.23 -6.08
CA ALA A 415 61.46 61.13 -7.45
C ALA A 415 62.26 59.85 -7.76
N GLU A 416 61.72 58.98 -8.63
CA GLU A 416 62.35 58.60 -9.91
C GLU A 416 61.49 57.63 -10.74
N GLN A 417 61.49 57.89 -12.05
CA GLN A 417 60.90 57.08 -13.11
C GLN A 417 61.90 56.01 -13.57
N GLY A 418 61.41 54.87 -14.03
CA GLY A 418 62.23 53.89 -14.75
C GLY A 418 61.39 52.78 -15.37
N ALA A 419 61.59 52.56 -16.66
CA ALA A 419 60.72 51.82 -17.56
C ALA A 419 61.42 50.58 -18.16
N VAL A 420 60.63 49.78 -18.89
CA VAL A 420 60.98 48.97 -20.09
C VAL A 420 61.30 47.46 -19.92
N GLU A 421 60.56 46.70 -20.74
CA GLU A 421 60.84 45.45 -21.50
C GLU A 421 60.56 44.01 -21.01
N GLU A 422 59.66 43.42 -21.80
CA GLU A 422 59.41 42.05 -22.28
C GLU A 422 60.55 41.00 -22.23
N THR A 423 60.21 39.73 -21.97
CA THR A 423 60.03 38.68 -23.02
C THR A 423 59.88 37.24 -22.46
N SER A 424 58.93 36.49 -23.05
CA SER A 424 58.83 35.01 -23.20
C SER A 424 58.71 34.12 -21.95
N SER A 425 57.75 33.20 -21.83
CA SER A 425 57.46 32.08 -22.74
C SER A 425 56.06 31.47 -22.46
N SER A 426 55.39 31.07 -23.53
CA SER A 426 54.15 30.27 -23.56
C SER A 426 54.51 28.76 -23.66
N PRO A 427 53.63 27.77 -23.37
CA PRO A 427 52.32 27.65 -24.01
C PRO A 427 51.14 27.15 -23.14
N PHE A 428 49.94 27.46 -23.64
CA PHE A 428 48.68 26.72 -23.50
C PHE A 428 48.90 25.19 -23.42
N GLY A 429 48.12 24.38 -22.72
CA GLY A 429 46.79 24.55 -22.16
C GLY A 429 46.12 23.18 -22.20
N GLU A 430 45.32 22.82 -21.19
CA GLU A 430 44.23 21.82 -21.28
C GLU A 430 43.67 21.58 -19.88
N ALA A 431 42.56 22.24 -19.52
CA ALA A 431 41.64 21.74 -18.51
C ALA A 431 40.23 22.28 -18.78
N GLY A 432 39.87 22.35 -20.06
CA GLY A 432 38.55 22.75 -20.55
C GLY A 432 37.99 21.69 -21.50
N LYS A 433 37.98 20.42 -21.08
CA LYS A 433 37.19 19.33 -21.71
C LYS A 433 37.34 18.02 -20.93
N VAL A 434 36.66 17.89 -19.80
CA VAL A 434 36.40 16.56 -19.21
C VAL A 434 34.95 16.54 -18.72
N LEU A 435 34.05 16.25 -19.65
CA LEU A 435 32.92 15.34 -19.48
C LEU A 435 32.34 15.13 -20.89
N GLY A 436 32.85 14.08 -21.52
CA GLY A 436 32.45 13.56 -22.82
C GLY A 436 32.53 12.04 -22.77
N ILE A 437 31.93 11.48 -21.73
CA ILE A 437 31.17 10.23 -21.76
C ILE A 437 29.81 10.58 -21.16
#